data_AF-L8HSZ5-F1
#
_entry.id   AF-L8HSZ5-F1
#
_cell.length_a   1.000
_cell.length_b   1.000
_cell.length_c   1.000
_cell.angle_alpha   90.00
_cell.angle_beta   90.00
_cell.angle_gamma   90.00
#
_symmetry.space_group_name_H-M   'P 1'
#
loop_
_entity.id
_entity.type
_entity.pdbx_description
1 polymer ?
#
loop_
_entity_poly.entity_id
_entity_poly.type
_entity_poly.pdbx_seq_one_letter_code
_entity_poly.pdbx_strand_id
1 'polypeptide(L)' 'MTQGPKKRVAAPKRWMLDKVTGVFVPRPSTWPQKLRECFPLIIFLRNR' A
#
# COMPACT_ATOMS: atom_id res chain seq x y z
N MET A 1 13.05 -7.33 9.24
CA MET A 1 11.65 -7.83 9.11
C MET A 1 11.20 -7.75 7.65
N THR A 2 11.40 -8.81 6.87
CA THR A 2 10.97 -8.85 5.47
C THR A 2 9.53 -9.34 5.40
N GLN A 3 8.57 -8.44 5.58
CA GLN A 3 7.17 -8.79 5.33
C GLN A 3 6.99 -9.00 3.83
N GLY A 4 6.55 -10.21 3.45
CA GLY A 4 6.25 -10.58 2.08
C GLY A 4 5.15 -9.73 1.44
N PRO A 5 4.88 -9.93 0.15
CA PRO A 5 3.90 -9.14 -0.59
C PRO A 5 2.50 -9.27 0.03
N LYS A 6 1.91 -8.13 0.42
CA LYS A 6 0.57 -8.07 1.00
C LYS A 6 -0.49 -7.94 -0.07
N LYS A 7 -1.61 -8.65 0.12
CA LYS A 7 -2.79 -8.59 -0.76
C LYS A 7 -3.55 -7.28 -0.58
N ARG A 8 -4.19 -6.76 -1.64
CA ARG A 8 -4.95 -5.50 -1.61
C ARG A 8 -6.12 -5.47 -0.64
N VAL A 9 -6.74 -6.61 -0.39
CA VAL A 9 -7.84 -6.73 0.59
C VAL A 9 -7.40 -6.35 2.02
N ALA A 10 -6.11 -6.52 2.33
CA ALA A 10 -5.54 -6.16 3.63
C ALA A 10 -4.99 -4.72 3.69
N ALA A 11 -5.15 -3.94 2.61
CA ALA A 11 -4.72 -2.54 2.58
C ALA A 11 -5.68 -1.65 3.40
N PRO A 12 -5.16 -0.59 4.04
CA PRO A 12 -5.99 0.46 4.63
C PRO A 12 -6.93 1.09 3.59
N LYS A 13 -8.19 1.32 3.95
CA LYS A 13 -9.19 1.99 3.07
C LYS A 13 -8.74 3.39 2.63
N ARG A 14 -7.95 4.08 3.46
CA ARG A 14 -7.37 5.40 3.15
C ARG A 14 -6.55 5.37 1.85
N TRP A 15 -5.93 4.25 1.48
CA TRP A 15 -5.05 4.14 0.32
C TRP A 15 -5.76 4.14 -1.03
N MET A 16 -7.11 4.15 -1.07
CA MET A 16 -7.91 4.28 -2.29
C MET A 16 -7.50 3.31 -3.42
N LEU A 17 -7.02 2.12 -3.06
CA LEU A 17 -6.66 1.08 -4.02
C LEU A 17 -7.91 0.33 -4.46
N ASP A 18 -8.17 0.33 -5.76
CA ASP A 18 -9.21 -0.50 -6.33
C ASP A 18 -8.88 -1.99 -6.16
N LYS A 19 -9.93 -2.79 -5.88
CA LYS A 19 -9.79 -4.23 -5.58
C LYS A 19 -9.62 -5.08 -6.84
N VAL A 20 -9.91 -4.54 -8.02
CA VAL A 20 -10.00 -5.26 -9.28
C VAL A 20 -8.73 -5.06 -10.12
N THR A 21 -8.11 -3.88 -10.08
CA THR A 21 -6.92 -3.57 -10.90
C THR A 21 -5.62 -4.29 -10.46
N GLY A 22 -5.63 -5.09 -9.38
CA GLY A 22 -4.44 -5.89 -9.03
C GLY A 22 -4.51 -6.63 -7.69
N VAL A 23 -3.68 -7.67 -7.57
CA VAL A 23 -3.70 -8.58 -6.39
C VAL A 23 -2.87 -8.05 -5.23
N PHE A 24 -1.78 -7.34 -5.52
CA PHE A 24 -0.79 -6.91 -4.53
C PHE A 24 -0.76 -5.39 -4.32
N VAL A 25 -0.39 -5.01 -3.10
CA VAL A 25 -0.22 -3.61 -2.68
C VAL A 25 1.26 -3.22 -2.81
N PRO A 26 1.58 -2.01 -3.27
CA PRO A 26 2.94 -1.48 -3.10
C PRO A 26 3.37 -1.57 -1.64
N ARG A 27 4.53 -2.18 -1.41
CA ARG A 27 5.13 -2.23 -0.07
C ARG A 27 5.65 -0.82 0.27
N PRO A 28 5.15 -0.16 1.33
CA PRO A 28 5.81 1.05 1.82
C PRO A 28 7.22 0.68 2.28
N SER A 29 8.20 1.50 1.90
CA SER A 29 9.58 1.40 2.40
C SER A 29 9.56 1.41 3.93
N THR A 30 10.53 0.75 4.57
CA THR A 30 10.65 0.53 6.03
C THR A 30 10.88 1.82 6.85
N TRP A 31 10.36 2.95 6.40
CA TRP A 31 10.35 4.19 7.15
C TRP A 31 9.58 3.97 8.46
N PRO A 32 10.01 4.52 9.60
CA PRO A 32 9.51 4.19 10.94
C PRO A 32 8.02 4.54 11.17
N GLN A 33 7.34 5.13 10.19
CA GLN A 33 5.91 5.33 10.22
C GLN A 33 5.15 3.99 10.23
N LYS A 34 4.13 3.91 11.08
CA LYS A 34 3.23 2.75 11.11
C LYS A 34 2.65 2.55 9.70
N LEU A 35 2.66 1.31 9.23
CA LEU A 35 2.15 0.92 7.91
C LEU A 35 0.70 1.35 7.62
N ARG A 36 -0.07 1.73 8.65
CA ARG A 36 -1.44 2.24 8.54
C ARG A 36 -1.52 3.78 8.44
N GLU A 37 -0.46 4.48 8.84
CA GLU A 37 -0.34 5.95 8.75
C GLU A 37 0.47 6.38 7.54
N CYS A 38 1.35 5.52 7.03
CA CYS A 38 2.11 5.80 5.81
C CYS A 38 1.17 5.86 4.59
N PHE A 39 1.28 6.92 3.79
CA PHE A 39 0.63 7.05 2.48
C PHE A 39 1.71 6.87 1.42
N PRO A 40 1.89 5.66 0.85
CA PRO A 40 3.04 5.41 0.02
C PRO A 40 2.94 6.25 -1.26
N LEU A 41 3.98 7.07 -1.52
CA LEU A 41 4.05 8.01 -2.64
C LEU A 41 3.74 7.37 -4.00
N ILE A 42 4.05 6.09 -4.17
CA ILE A 42 3.73 5.32 -5.37
C ILE A 42 2.23 5.21 -5.64
N ILE A 43 1.36 5.29 -4.63
CA ILE A 43 -0.10 5.35 -4.83
C ILE A 43 -0.48 6.71 -5.41
N PHE A 44 0.07 7.80 -4.87
CA PHE A 44 -0.18 9.15 -5.39
C PHE A 44 0.35 9.33 -6.83
N LEU A 45 1.51 8.74 -7.14
CA LEU A 45 2.08 8.77 -8.48
C LEU A 45 1.34 7.87 -9.48
N ARG A 46 0.72 6.78 -9.02
CA ARG A 46 -0.08 5.87 -9.86
C ARG A 46 -1.51 6.35 -10.08
N ASN A 47 -2.04 7.17 -9.19
CA ASN A 47 -3.44 7.62 -9.20
C ASN A 47 -3.57 9.09 -9.64
N ARG A 48 -2.60 9.60 -10.42
CA ARG A 48 -2.75 10.81 -11.21
C ARG A 48 -3.51 10.51 -12.49
#